data_AF-A0A8J7QZY4-F1
#
_entry.id   AF-A0A8J7QZY4-F1
#
_cell.length_a   1.000
_cell.length_b   1.000
_cell.length_c   1.000
_cell.angle_alpha   90.00
_cell.angle_beta   90.00
_cell.angle_gamma   90.00
#
_symmetry.space_group_name_H-M   'P 1'
#
loop_
_entity.id
_entity.type
_entity.pdbx_description
1 polymer ?
#
loop_
_entity_poly.entity_id
_entity_poly.type
_entity_poly.pdbx_seq_one_letter_code
_entity_poly.pdbx_strand_id
1 'polypeptide(L)' 'MVAKAEYFSVKDRRAAKQRSRDADERRLASGQVSPRQLKVENGLFSVLDPSKARILLRRVAISLA' A
#
# COMPACT_ATOMS: atom_id res chain seq x y z
N MET A 1 13.47 -26.08 8.61
CA MET A 1 13.87 -25.43 7.34
C MET A 1 13.94 -23.93 7.59
N VAL A 2 15.14 -23.36 7.60
CA VAL A 2 15.34 -21.91 7.78
C VAL A 2 15.18 -21.26 6.41
N ALA A 3 14.17 -20.40 6.24
CA ALA A 3 14.01 -19.63 5.01
C ALA A 3 15.29 -18.79 4.80
N LYS A 4 16.01 -19.03 3.69
CA LYS A 4 17.14 -18.19 3.30
C LYS A 4 16.62 -16.78 3.08
N ALA A 5 17.14 -15.82 3.85
CA ALA A 5 16.84 -14.42 3.62
C ALA A 5 17.29 -14.04 2.21
N GLU A 6 16.34 -13.82 1.30
CA GLU A 6 16.64 -13.21 0.02
C GLU A 6 17.18 -11.80 0.30
N TYR A 7 18.43 -11.55 -0.08
CA TYR A 7 19.05 -10.25 0.08
C TYR A 7 18.23 -9.19 -0.65
N PHE A 8 17.93 -8.08 0.04
CA PHE A 8 17.18 -6.98 -0.56
C PHE A 8 17.96 -6.37 -1.73
N SER A 9 17.41 -6.48 -2.94
CA SER A 9 17.99 -5.92 -4.16
C SER A 9 17.17 -4.72 -4.63
N VAL A 10 17.79 -3.55 -4.64
CA VAL A 10 17.19 -2.30 -5.13
C VAL A 10 16.82 -2.42 -6.61
N LYS A 11 17.64 -3.11 -7.41
CA LYS A 11 17.40 -3.34 -8.84
C LYS A 11 16.12 -4.13 -9.05
N ASP A 12 15.95 -5.22 -8.30
CA ASP A 12 14.78 -6.09 -8.42
C ASP A 12 13.53 -5.38 -7.90
N ARG A 13 13.66 -4.59 -6.83
CA ARG A 13 12.56 -3.77 -6.33
C ARG A 13 12.13 -2.70 -7.34
N ARG A 14 13.07 -2.06 -8.04
CA ARG A 14 12.78 -1.09 -9.10
C ARG A 14 12.06 -1.74 -10.27
N ALA A 15 12.54 -2.91 -10.72
CA ALA A 15 11.91 -3.67 -11.80
C ALA A 15 10.49 -4.12 -11.43
N ALA A 16 10.29 -4.62 -10.20
CA ALA A 16 8.96 -4.97 -9.69
C ALA A 16 8.02 -3.76 -9.63
N LYS A 17 8.51 -2.60 -9.16
CA LYS A 17 7.73 -1.37 -9.10
C LYS A 17 7.35 -0.85 -10.49
N GLN A 18 8.25 -0.96 -11.46
CA GLN A 18 7.96 -0.56 -12.84
C GLN A 18 6.87 -1.45 -13.45
N ARG A 19 7.00 -2.78 -13.31
CA ARG A 19 5.97 -3.72 -13.79
C ARG A 19 4.58 -3.44 -13.21
N SER A 20 4.51 -3.06 -11.93
CA SER A 20 3.26 -2.65 -11.29
C SER A 20 2.65 -1.40 -11.93
N ARG A 21 3.48 -0.39 -12.25
CA ARG A 21 3.02 0.84 -12.91
C ARG A 21 2.51 0.57 -14.32
N ASP A 22 3.24 -0.22 -15.09
CA ASP A 22 2.85 -0.55 -16.47
C ASP A 22 1.51 -1.30 -16.49
N ALA A 23 1.24 -2.15 -15.50
CA ALA A 23 -0.04 -2.84 -15.35
C ALA A 23 -1.18 -1.86 -15.00
N ASP A 24 -0.93 -0.94 -14.06
CA ASP A 24 -1.89 0.08 -13.67
C ASP A 24 -2.23 1.04 -14.83
N GLU A 25 -1.22 1.44 -15.61
CA GLU A 25 -1.41 2.25 -16.82
C GLU A 25 -2.31 1.55 -17.85
N ARG A 26 -2.11 0.24 -18.07
CA ARG A 26 -3.00 -0.54 -18.95
C ARG A 26 -4.42 -0.63 -18.41
N ARG A 27 -4.59 -0.81 -17.09
CA ARG A 27 -5.92 -0.82 -16.45
C ARG A 27 -6.64 0.53 -16.56
N LEU A 28 -5.89 1.63 -16.46
CA LEU A 28 -6.42 2.97 -16.66
C LEU A 28 -6.79 3.22 -18.13
N ALA A 29 -5.90 2.87 -19.07
CA ALA A 29 -6.11 3.07 -20.50
C ALA A 29 -7.29 2.25 -21.05
N SER A 30 -7.49 1.04 -20.53
CA SER A 30 -8.64 0.18 -20.87
C SER A 30 -9.95 0.60 -20.18
N GLY A 31 -9.91 1.57 -19.27
CA GLY A 31 -11.07 1.95 -18.45
C GLY A 31 -11.49 0.88 -17.43
N GLN A 32 -10.70 -0.17 -17.25
CA GLN A 32 -10.97 -1.25 -16.29
C GLN A 32 -10.96 -0.74 -14.84
N VAL A 33 -10.17 0.30 -14.55
CA VAL A 33 -10.15 0.97 -13.24
C VAL A 33 -10.18 2.47 -13.43
N SER A 34 -10.92 3.18 -12.57
CA SER A 34 -10.86 4.64 -12.54
C SER A 34 -9.62 5.13 -11.77
N PRO A 35 -9.10 6.34 -12.07
CA PRO A 35 -8.02 6.93 -11.29
C PRO A 35 -8.30 7.01 -9.79
N ARG A 36 -9.58 7.21 -9.41
CA ARG A 36 -10.01 7.26 -8.00
C ARG A 36 -9.89 5.90 -7.32
N GLN A 37 -10.34 4.82 -7.98
CA GLN A 37 -10.22 3.46 -7.44
C GLN A 37 -8.75 3.05 -7.32
N LEU A 38 -7.93 3.36 -8.33
CA LEU A 38 -6.51 3.05 -8.28
C LEU A 38 -5.79 3.80 -7.15
N LYS A 39 -6.17 5.05 -6.88
CA LYS A 39 -5.65 5.81 -5.73
C LYS A 39 -6.04 5.19 -4.38
N VAL A 40 -7.22 4.59 -4.28
CA VAL A 40 -7.66 3.87 -3.07
C VAL A 40 -6.87 2.57 -2.91
N GLU A 41 -6.72 1.77 -3.98
CA GLU A 41 -5.96 0.51 -4.00
C GLU A 41 -4.47 0.71 -3.68
N ASN A 42 -3.87 1.82 -4.16
CA ASN A 42 -2.45 2.12 -3.96
C ASN A 42 -2.17 3.08 -2.78
N GLY A 43 -3.22 3.53 -2.08
CA GLY A 43 -3.11 4.52 -1.01
C GLY A 43 -2.41 3.98 0.23
N LEU A 44 -1.91 4.89 1.09
CA LEU A 44 -1.28 4.56 2.38
C LEU A 44 -2.16 3.67 3.29
N PHE A 45 -3.47 3.80 3.14
CA PHE A 45 -4.48 3.07 3.92
C PHE A 45 -5.17 1.96 3.11
N SER A 46 -4.64 1.57 1.95
CA SER A 46 -5.19 0.49 1.13
C SER A 46 -5.30 -0.85 1.88
N VAL A 47 -4.37 -1.11 2.79
CA VAL A 47 -4.35 -2.29 3.68
C VAL A 47 -5.28 -2.16 4.87
N LEU A 48 -5.77 -0.95 5.17
CA LEU A 48 -6.75 -0.73 6.22
C LEU A 48 -8.13 -0.92 5.62
N ASP A 49 -8.80 -1.98 6.04
CA ASP A 49 -10.23 -2.13 5.80
C ASP A 49 -10.97 -1.14 6.73
N PRO A 50 -11.61 -0.09 6.19
CA PRO A 50 -12.31 0.90 7.01
C PRO A 50 -13.45 0.28 7.82
N SER A 51 -14.03 -0.83 7.33
CA SER A 51 -15.08 -1.56 8.06
C SER A 51 -14.57 -2.29 9.30
N LYS A 52 -13.24 -2.53 9.38
CA LYS A 52 -12.55 -3.15 10.52
C LYS A 52 -11.82 -2.12 11.38
N ALA A 53 -11.80 -0.85 10.98
CA ALA A 53 -11.16 0.21 11.74
C ALA A 53 -11.98 0.53 12.99
N ARG A 54 -11.53 0.02 14.15
CA ARG A 54 -12.08 0.43 15.46
C ARG A 54 -11.34 1.68 15.92
N ILE A 55 -12.06 2.79 16.10
CA ILE A 55 -11.52 3.99 16.74
C ILE A 55 -11.25 3.64 18.21
N LEU A 56 -9.99 3.34 18.53
CA LEU A 56 -9.53 3.16 19.90
C LEU A 56 -9.15 4.55 20.45
N LEU A 57 -10.07 5.18 21.18
CA LEU A 57 -9.77 6.37 21.99
C LEU A 57 -8.87 5.96 23.16
N ARG A 58 -7.55 6.02 22.95
CA ARG A 58 -6.58 5.91 24.05
C ARG A 58 -6.56 7.25 24.78
N ARG A 59 -7.11 7.30 26.00
CA ARG A 59 -6.92 8.45 26.92
C ARG A 59 -5.44 8.56 27.26
N VAL A 60 -4.73 9.45 26.57
CA VAL A 60 -3.36 9.84 26.96
C VAL A 60 -3.51 11.08 27.82
N ALA A 61 -3.23 10.96 29.12
CA ALA A 61 -3.06 12.11 29.98
C ALA A 61 -1.74 12.77 29.59
N ILE A 62 -1.81 13.92 28.91
CA ILE A 62 -0.65 14.74 28.63
C ILE A 62 -0.42 15.60 29.88
N SER A 63 0.64 15.33 30.65
CA SER A 63 1.12 16.29 31.63
C SER A 63 1.90 17.36 30.88
N LEU A 64 1.36 18.57 30.84
CA LEU A 64 2.13 19.76 30.50
C LEU A 64 2.95 20.12 31.75
N ALA A 65 4.27 20.01 31.64
CA ALA A 65 5.23 20.52 32.61
C ALA A 65 5.61 21.96 32.26
#